data_AF-A0A9Q4CE04-F1
#
_entry.id   AF-A0A9Q4CE04-F1
#
_cell.length_a   1.000
_cell.length_b   1.000
_cell.length_c   1.000
_cell.angle_alpha   90.00
_cell.angle_beta   90.00
_cell.angle_gamma   90.00
#
_symmetry.space_group_name_H-M   'P 1'
#
loop_
_entity.id
_entity.type
_entity.pdbx_description
1 polymer ?
#
loop_
_entity_poly.entity_id
_entity_poly.type
_entity_poly.pdbx_seq_one_letter_code
_entity_poly.pdbx_strand_id
1 'polypeptide(L)'
;MSGSADSPGTGVSDDRRRRIHESDVDPPFIPAPARSVGNLEQSPSEPTTSRHRAEAAVLRVTASATSVAWILALVFSRTGNHVAGQLTAGSFSGPLAAAAILLICAALPLLVFFSPDPRRYRRLMVLSATGYTVIISTHIVLKAVYGSSPLGDLHMEDYAGFPAMFFTASLRPPLGYALGAIIVAASTLLNNTIPRGSHFFLAIAHGEIIVFPFLVFLAYATSTARRLDARVASLHRAALVNAGSRTLRETETQFLAHVHDNVLTLLGSVARGQSRD
;
A
#
# COMPACT_ATOMS: atom_id res chain seq x y z
N MET A 1 -102.50 -31.11 22.31
CA MET A 1 -101.67 -31.41 23.50
C MET A 1 -100.27 -30.85 23.25
N SER A 2 -99.85 -29.91 24.11
CA SER A 2 -98.49 -29.41 24.43
C SER A 2 -97.52 -28.89 23.34
N GLY A 3 -96.94 -27.70 23.61
CA GLY A 3 -95.65 -27.22 23.08
C GLY A 3 -95.72 -25.78 22.53
N SER A 4 -95.61 -24.74 23.37
CA SER A 4 -94.36 -24.02 23.76
C SER A 4 -94.00 -22.87 22.81
N ALA A 5 -94.07 -21.65 23.36
CA ALA A 5 -93.68 -20.37 22.75
C ALA A 5 -92.25 -19.96 23.18
N ASP A 6 -91.45 -19.38 22.27
CA ASP A 6 -90.84 -18.04 22.39
C ASP A 6 -89.65 -17.79 21.44
N SER A 7 -89.71 -16.64 20.77
CA SER A 7 -88.62 -15.88 20.09
C SER A 7 -89.23 -14.57 19.55
N PRO A 8 -88.45 -13.52 19.18
CA PRO A 8 -87.13 -13.07 19.64
C PRO A 8 -87.13 -11.54 19.96
N GLY A 9 -86.03 -10.99 20.51
CA GLY A 9 -85.93 -9.54 20.74
C GLY A 9 -84.51 -8.99 20.95
N THR A 10 -83.91 -8.53 19.85
CA THR A 10 -83.00 -7.35 19.72
C THR A 10 -81.85 -7.15 20.72
N GLY A 11 -80.61 -7.31 20.23
CA GLY A 11 -79.39 -6.95 20.95
C GLY A 11 -78.22 -6.69 20.00
N VAL A 12 -78.31 -5.63 19.19
CA VAL A 12 -77.19 -5.11 18.38
C VAL A 12 -77.31 -3.59 18.27
N SER A 13 -76.85 -2.84 19.27
CA SER A 13 -76.72 -1.36 19.11
C SER A 13 -75.64 -0.66 19.94
N ASP A 14 -74.91 -1.34 20.84
CA ASP A 14 -73.98 -0.62 21.74
C ASP A 14 -72.48 -0.80 21.47
N ASP A 15 -72.07 -1.77 20.65
CA ASP A 15 -70.64 -2.05 20.47
C ASP A 15 -69.95 -1.20 19.37
N ARG A 16 -70.72 -0.37 18.66
CA ARG A 16 -70.20 0.50 17.59
C ARG A 16 -69.86 1.92 18.05
N ARG A 17 -70.35 2.36 19.22
CA ARG A 17 -70.12 3.72 19.73
C ARG A 17 -68.87 3.88 20.59
N ARG A 18 -68.27 2.79 21.09
CA ARG A 18 -67.02 2.86 21.87
C ARG A 18 -65.74 2.81 21.05
N ARG A 19 -65.80 2.47 19.76
CA ARG A 19 -64.61 2.29 18.92
C ARG A 19 -64.13 3.54 18.16
N ILE A 20 -64.76 4.70 18.39
CA ILE A 20 -64.45 5.96 17.67
C ILE A 20 -63.68 6.96 18.56
N HIS A 21 -63.48 6.68 19.86
CA HIS A 21 -62.78 7.60 20.77
C HIS A 21 -61.35 7.22 21.16
N GLU A 22 -60.76 6.23 20.49
CA GLU A 22 -59.42 5.72 20.84
C GLU A 22 -58.42 5.81 19.67
N SER A 23 -58.66 6.71 18.70
CA SER A 23 -57.79 6.90 17.53
C SER A 23 -57.17 8.29 17.40
N ASP A 24 -57.18 9.11 18.45
CA ASP A 24 -56.61 10.48 18.46
C ASP A 24 -55.35 10.59 19.33
N VAL A 25 -54.56 9.52 19.40
CA VAL A 25 -53.14 9.67 19.74
C VAL A 25 -52.45 9.93 18.41
N ASP A 26 -52.00 11.17 18.19
CA ASP A 26 -51.12 11.51 17.09
C ASP A 26 -50.02 10.43 17.02
N PRO A 27 -49.83 9.77 15.88
CA PRO A 27 -48.79 8.76 15.78
C PRO A 27 -47.47 9.43 16.20
N PRO A 28 -46.66 8.78 17.06
CA PRO A 28 -45.35 9.30 17.41
C PRO A 28 -44.61 9.58 16.09
N PHE A 29 -43.97 10.74 16.02
CA PHE A 29 -43.15 11.18 14.90
C PHE A 29 -42.30 10.03 14.38
N ILE A 30 -42.76 9.40 13.29
CA ILE A 30 -41.94 8.53 12.47
C ILE A 30 -41.58 9.42 11.29
N PRO A 31 -40.36 10.01 11.28
CA PRO A 31 -39.92 10.75 10.10
C PRO A 31 -40.10 9.82 8.90
N ALA A 32 -40.70 10.34 7.83
CA ALA A 32 -40.82 9.61 6.57
C ALA A 32 -39.45 8.96 6.31
N PRO A 33 -39.38 7.63 6.08
CA PRO A 33 -38.11 6.94 5.96
C PRO A 33 -37.33 7.75 4.94
N ALA A 34 -36.20 8.33 5.38
CA ALA A 34 -35.29 9.01 4.50
C ALA A 34 -35.16 8.06 3.33
N ARG A 35 -35.71 8.43 2.16
CA ARG A 35 -35.60 7.58 0.98
C ARG A 35 -34.13 7.27 0.93
N SER A 36 -33.79 5.99 1.07
CA SER A 36 -32.42 5.50 1.01
C SER A 36 -31.84 6.15 -0.23
N VAL A 37 -31.08 7.23 -0.02
CA VAL A 37 -30.28 7.85 -1.06
C VAL A 37 -29.26 6.77 -1.30
N GLY A 38 -29.52 6.02 -2.37
CA GLY A 38 -29.08 4.64 -2.50
C GLY A 38 -27.68 4.43 -1.99
N ASN A 39 -27.53 3.49 -1.05
CA ASN A 39 -26.27 2.84 -0.73
C ASN A 39 -25.05 3.76 -0.58
N LEU A 40 -25.17 4.88 0.14
CA LEU A 40 -23.97 5.49 0.76
C LEU A 40 -23.51 4.71 2.00
N GLU A 41 -24.30 3.72 2.44
CA GLU A 41 -23.89 2.62 3.35
C GLU A 41 -23.10 1.50 2.67
N GLN A 42 -22.49 1.74 1.50
CA GLN A 42 -21.13 1.22 1.37
C GLN A 42 -20.29 1.99 2.40
N SER A 43 -20.35 1.53 3.66
CA SER A 43 -19.20 1.53 4.56
C SER A 43 -18.01 1.32 3.64
N PRO A 44 -17.07 2.29 3.52
CA PRO A 44 -16.03 2.24 2.53
C PRO A 44 -15.21 0.98 2.84
N SER A 45 -15.63 -0.11 2.21
CA SER A 45 -14.98 -1.39 2.22
C SER A 45 -13.59 -1.06 1.75
N GLU A 46 -12.66 -1.25 2.69
CA GLU A 46 -11.25 -0.91 2.67
C GLU A 46 -10.80 -0.07 1.46
N PRO A 47 -10.17 1.10 1.67
CA PRO A 47 -9.76 1.98 0.58
C PRO A 47 -9.25 1.16 -0.61
N THR A 48 -10.05 1.08 -1.67
CA THR A 48 -9.68 0.41 -2.93
C THR A 48 -8.43 1.06 -3.54
N THR A 49 -8.10 2.27 -3.04
CA THR A 49 -6.86 3.02 -3.22
C THR A 49 -5.64 2.44 -2.50
N SER A 50 -5.79 1.51 -1.54
CA SER A 50 -4.66 0.82 -0.89
C SER A 50 -4.04 -0.25 -1.79
N ARG A 51 -4.86 -0.91 -2.62
CA ARG A 51 -4.44 -1.97 -3.56
C ARG A 51 -3.76 -1.43 -4.82
N HIS A 52 -3.95 -0.15 -5.16
CA HIS A 52 -3.50 0.47 -6.42
C HIS A 52 -2.56 1.66 -6.18
N ARG A 53 -1.58 1.50 -5.29
CA ARG A 53 -0.52 2.51 -5.11
C ARG A 53 0.54 2.35 -6.19
N ALA A 54 0.77 3.39 -6.97
CA ALA A 54 1.80 3.41 -8.01
C ALA A 54 3.18 3.16 -7.41
N GLU A 55 3.46 3.67 -6.20
CA GLU A 55 4.73 3.42 -5.51
C GLU A 55 4.92 1.93 -5.21
N ALA A 56 3.89 1.25 -4.71
CA ALA A 56 3.97 -0.17 -4.38
C ALA A 56 4.20 -1.02 -5.64
N ALA A 57 3.58 -0.65 -6.77
CA ALA A 57 3.80 -1.33 -8.04
C ALA A 57 5.25 -1.19 -8.53
N VAL A 58 5.81 0.03 -8.52
CA VAL A 58 7.21 0.27 -8.90
C VAL A 58 8.16 -0.50 -7.99
N LEU A 59 7.99 -0.39 -6.67
CA LEU A 59 8.83 -1.10 -5.70
C LEU A 59 8.73 -2.61 -5.85
N ARG A 60 7.53 -3.17 -6.10
CA ARG A 60 7.35 -4.60 -6.33
C ARG A 60 8.08 -5.07 -7.57
N VAL A 61 7.93 -4.36 -8.69
CA VAL A 61 8.59 -4.71 -9.96
C VAL A 61 10.11 -4.62 -9.80
N THR A 62 10.62 -3.55 -9.19
CA THR A 62 12.06 -3.42 -8.92
C THR A 62 12.53 -4.54 -7.98
N ALA A 63 11.84 -4.78 -6.87
CA ALA A 63 12.19 -5.86 -5.95
C ALA A 63 12.23 -7.21 -6.67
N SER A 64 11.21 -7.57 -7.45
CA SER A 64 11.18 -8.86 -8.14
C SER A 64 12.22 -8.98 -9.24
N ALA A 65 12.29 -7.99 -10.14
CA ALA A 65 13.19 -8.05 -11.29
C ALA A 65 14.66 -8.05 -10.85
N THR A 66 15.03 -7.16 -9.92
CA THR A 66 16.39 -7.07 -9.38
C THR A 66 16.74 -8.31 -8.56
N SER A 67 15.82 -8.84 -7.73
CA SER A 67 16.08 -10.06 -6.94
C SER A 67 16.28 -11.27 -7.83
N VAL A 68 15.41 -11.47 -8.83
CA VAL A 68 15.53 -12.60 -9.77
C VAL A 68 16.83 -12.48 -10.58
N ALA A 69 17.13 -11.30 -11.12
CA ALA A 69 18.37 -11.08 -11.85
C ALA A 69 19.61 -11.30 -10.97
N TRP A 70 19.56 -10.90 -9.70
CA TRP A 70 20.66 -11.11 -8.76
C TRP A 70 20.84 -12.59 -8.41
N ILE A 71 19.76 -13.33 -8.15
CA ILE A 71 19.82 -14.77 -7.90
C ILE A 71 20.40 -15.48 -9.12
N LEU A 72 19.91 -15.17 -10.33
CA LEU A 72 20.43 -15.75 -11.57
C LEU A 72 21.92 -15.44 -11.75
N ALA A 73 22.33 -14.19 -11.49
CA ALA A 73 23.72 -13.80 -11.55
C ALA A 73 24.56 -14.61 -10.55
N LEU A 74 24.11 -14.81 -9.31
CA LEU A 74 24.82 -15.62 -8.30
C LEU A 74 24.89 -17.10 -8.66
N VAL A 75 23.83 -17.67 -9.25
CA VAL A 75 23.76 -19.10 -9.59
C VAL A 75 24.59 -19.43 -10.83
N PHE A 76 24.56 -18.58 -11.86
CA PHE A 76 25.20 -18.85 -13.15
C PHE A 76 26.61 -18.25 -13.30
N SER A 77 27.06 -17.45 -12.34
CA SER A 77 28.41 -16.91 -12.37
C SER A 77 29.47 -17.90 -11.91
N ARG A 78 30.73 -17.45 -12.00
CA ARG A 78 31.89 -18.13 -11.39
C ARG A 78 31.67 -18.42 -9.90
N THR A 79 30.96 -17.55 -9.20
CA THR A 79 30.60 -17.71 -7.79
C THR A 79 29.75 -18.97 -7.57
N GLY A 80 28.70 -19.16 -8.38
CA GLY A 80 27.83 -20.34 -8.30
C GLY A 80 28.57 -21.63 -8.59
N ASN A 81 29.43 -21.63 -9.61
CA ASN A 81 30.26 -22.79 -9.97
C ASN A 81 31.28 -23.15 -8.88
N HIS A 82 31.89 -22.15 -8.23
CA HIS A 82 32.82 -22.36 -7.13
C HIS A 82 32.12 -22.94 -5.89
N VAL A 83 30.97 -22.36 -5.50
CA VAL A 83 30.17 -22.87 -4.39
C VAL A 83 29.70 -24.30 -4.64
N ALA A 84 29.25 -24.62 -5.86
CA ALA A 84 28.90 -25.98 -6.23
C ALA A 84 30.09 -26.95 -6.10
N GLY A 85 31.29 -26.54 -6.50
CA GLY A 85 32.52 -27.31 -6.33
C GLY A 85 32.92 -27.53 -4.87
N GLN A 86 32.70 -26.54 -4.00
CA GLN A 86 32.97 -26.69 -2.56
C GLN A 86 31.96 -27.61 -1.86
N LEU A 87 30.68 -27.55 -2.27
CA LEU A 87 29.63 -28.44 -1.77
C LEU A 87 29.88 -29.90 -2.15
N THR A 88 30.28 -30.16 -3.40
CA THR A 88 30.63 -31.52 -3.84
C THR A 88 31.90 -32.04 -3.18
N ALA A 89 32.83 -31.15 -2.82
CA ALA A 89 34.03 -31.49 -2.05
C ALA A 89 33.79 -31.62 -0.53
N GLY A 90 32.57 -31.36 -0.03
CA GLY A 90 32.23 -31.47 1.40
C GLY A 90 32.91 -30.42 2.30
N SER A 91 33.40 -29.32 1.75
CA SER A 91 34.16 -28.29 2.47
C SER A 91 33.30 -27.07 2.78
N PHE A 92 32.99 -26.84 4.05
CA PHE A 92 32.35 -25.61 4.51
C PHE A 92 33.41 -24.56 4.82
N SER A 93 33.56 -23.58 3.93
CA SER A 93 34.53 -22.49 4.05
C SER A 93 33.84 -21.12 4.23
N GLY A 94 34.58 -20.09 4.67
CA GLY A 94 34.08 -18.72 4.80
C GLY A 94 33.40 -18.15 3.54
N PRO A 95 33.95 -18.37 2.32
CA PRO A 95 33.31 -18.02 1.05
C PRO A 95 31.92 -18.63 0.84
N LEU A 96 31.72 -19.89 1.24
CA LEU A 96 30.44 -20.59 1.09
C LEU A 96 29.36 -19.96 1.99
N ALA A 97 29.73 -19.62 3.23
CA ALA A 97 28.83 -18.89 4.13
C ALA A 97 28.46 -17.50 3.57
N ALA A 98 29.43 -16.76 3.02
CA ALA A 98 29.16 -15.46 2.39
C ALA A 98 28.25 -15.59 1.16
N ALA A 99 28.45 -16.61 0.31
CA ALA A 99 27.58 -16.87 -0.83
C ALA A 99 26.13 -17.20 -0.41
N ALA A 100 25.95 -18.01 0.64
CA ALA A 100 24.64 -18.29 1.19
C ALA A 100 23.94 -17.02 1.71
N ILE A 101 24.67 -16.15 2.42
CA ILE A 101 24.15 -14.86 2.88
C ILE A 101 23.75 -13.97 1.70
N LEU A 102 24.55 -13.93 0.62
CA LEU A 102 24.20 -13.19 -0.60
C LEU A 102 22.91 -13.70 -1.25
N LEU A 103 22.72 -15.02 -1.34
CA LEU A 103 21.48 -15.61 -1.84
C LEU A 103 20.28 -15.27 -0.96
N ILE A 104 20.45 -15.29 0.37
CA ILE A 104 19.42 -14.85 1.31
C ILE A 104 19.09 -13.37 1.07
N CYS A 105 20.11 -12.51 0.94
CA CYS A 105 19.92 -11.09 0.66
C CYS A 105 19.18 -10.89 -0.67
N ALA A 106 19.54 -11.62 -1.72
CA ALA A 106 18.90 -11.54 -3.03
C ALA A 106 17.45 -12.03 -2.99
N ALA A 107 17.13 -13.08 -2.22
CA ALA A 107 15.77 -13.61 -2.11
C ALA A 107 14.88 -12.80 -1.16
N LEU A 108 15.45 -12.08 -0.20
CA LEU A 108 14.72 -11.40 0.88
C LEU A 108 13.58 -10.50 0.36
N PRO A 109 13.76 -9.64 -0.66
CA PRO A 109 12.68 -8.76 -1.14
C PRO A 109 11.52 -9.51 -1.80
N LEU A 110 11.71 -10.76 -2.23
CA LEU A 110 10.67 -11.59 -2.83
C LEU A 110 9.62 -12.07 -1.82
N LEU A 111 9.98 -12.16 -0.53
CA LEU A 111 9.08 -12.64 0.54
C LEU A 111 7.78 -11.84 0.67
N VAL A 112 7.79 -10.60 0.16
CA VAL A 112 6.71 -9.64 0.34
C VAL A 112 6.05 -9.31 -1.00
N PHE A 113 6.25 -10.15 -2.04
CA PHE A 113 5.74 -9.92 -3.40
C PHE A 113 4.24 -9.62 -3.48
N PHE A 114 3.42 -10.22 -2.61
CA PHE A 114 1.97 -10.00 -2.57
C PHE A 114 1.53 -8.94 -1.56
N SER A 115 2.46 -8.28 -0.87
CA SER A 115 2.08 -7.30 0.15
C SER A 115 1.67 -5.97 -0.49
N PRO A 116 0.55 -5.37 -0.04
CA PRO A 116 0.16 -4.05 -0.50
C PRO A 116 0.96 -2.91 0.17
N ASP A 117 1.78 -3.20 1.19
CA ASP A 117 2.47 -2.18 1.98
C ASP A 117 3.84 -1.78 1.38
N PRO A 118 3.98 -0.58 0.78
CA PRO A 118 5.26 -0.11 0.23
C PRO A 118 6.37 -0.01 1.28
N ARG A 119 6.02 0.14 2.58
CA ARG A 119 7.01 0.23 3.66
C ARG A 119 7.76 -1.08 3.85
N ARG A 120 7.07 -2.22 3.67
CA ARG A 120 7.70 -3.55 3.81
C ARG A 120 8.71 -3.79 2.70
N TYR A 121 8.38 -3.45 1.45
CA TYR A 121 9.35 -3.53 0.34
C TYR A 121 10.59 -2.69 0.61
N ARG A 122 10.42 -1.40 1.00
CA ARG A 122 11.55 -0.51 1.29
C ARG A 122 12.46 -1.10 2.38
N ARG A 123 11.88 -1.64 3.46
CA ARG A 123 12.65 -2.25 4.56
C ARG A 123 13.46 -3.46 4.08
N LEU A 124 12.85 -4.37 3.33
CA LEU A 124 13.54 -5.58 2.87
C LEU A 124 14.60 -5.29 1.81
N MET A 125 14.33 -4.36 0.89
CA MET A 125 15.33 -3.92 -0.09
C MET A 125 16.52 -3.22 0.59
N VAL A 126 16.28 -2.36 1.59
CA VAL A 126 17.35 -1.75 2.39
C VAL A 126 18.13 -2.81 3.17
N LEU A 127 17.44 -3.75 3.82
CA LEU A 127 18.09 -4.82 4.58
C LEU A 127 18.96 -5.70 3.67
N SER A 128 18.44 -6.08 2.51
CA SER A 128 19.16 -6.82 1.47
C SER A 128 20.43 -6.08 1.00
N ALA A 129 20.30 -4.80 0.65
CA ALA A 129 21.43 -4.00 0.19
C ALA A 129 22.46 -3.73 1.30
N THR A 130 22.00 -3.58 2.55
CA THR A 130 22.88 -3.43 3.72
C THR A 130 23.66 -4.72 3.97
N GLY A 131 23.03 -5.89 3.83
CA GLY A 131 23.70 -7.19 3.95
C GLY A 131 24.88 -7.31 2.98
N TYR A 132 24.67 -6.96 1.71
CA TYR A 132 25.76 -6.90 0.74
C TYR A 132 26.86 -5.89 1.12
N THR A 133 26.47 -4.71 1.59
CA THR A 133 27.42 -3.65 2.01
C THR A 133 28.32 -4.10 3.15
N VAL A 134 27.78 -4.88 4.11
CA VAL A 134 28.56 -5.47 5.21
C VAL A 134 29.60 -6.45 4.69
N ILE A 135 29.23 -7.29 3.71
CA ILE A 135 30.17 -8.27 3.14
C ILE A 135 31.26 -7.57 2.33
N ILE A 136 30.92 -6.57 1.50
CA ILE A 136 31.92 -5.74 0.79
C ILE A 136 32.87 -5.07 1.78
N SER A 137 32.34 -4.47 2.84
CA SER A 137 33.17 -3.77 3.83
C SER A 137 34.13 -4.75 4.50
N THR A 138 33.65 -5.93 4.85
CA THR A 138 34.48 -7.03 5.39
C THR A 138 35.56 -7.42 4.37
N HIS A 139 35.21 -7.59 3.11
CA HIS A 139 36.16 -7.92 2.05
C HIS A 139 37.26 -6.86 1.88
N ILE A 140 36.88 -5.57 1.88
CA ILE A 140 37.83 -4.45 1.79
C ILE A 140 38.77 -4.45 2.99
N VAL A 141 38.25 -4.61 4.22
CA VAL A 141 39.06 -4.64 5.45
C VAL A 141 40.04 -5.81 5.42
N LEU A 142 39.58 -7.02 5.07
CA LEU A 142 40.46 -8.19 4.97
C LEU A 142 41.58 -7.97 3.94
N LYS A 143 41.23 -7.43 2.77
CA LYS A 143 42.21 -7.12 1.70
C LYS A 143 43.21 -6.04 2.12
N ALA A 144 42.78 -5.07 2.93
CA ALA A 144 43.64 -4.01 3.45
C ALA A 144 44.61 -4.51 4.53
N VAL A 145 44.16 -5.40 5.42
CA VAL A 145 44.95 -5.91 6.55
C VAL A 145 45.88 -7.05 6.12
N TYR A 146 45.37 -8.02 5.36
CA TYR A 146 46.09 -9.27 5.04
C TYR A 146 46.64 -9.32 3.62
N GLY A 147 46.40 -8.29 2.80
CA GLY A 147 46.82 -8.23 1.39
C GLY A 147 46.02 -9.15 0.45
N SER A 148 45.34 -10.16 0.98
CA SER A 148 44.43 -11.05 0.28
C SER A 148 43.12 -11.19 1.06
N SER A 149 42.08 -11.72 0.41
CA SER A 149 40.82 -12.03 1.08
C SER A 149 40.22 -13.29 0.48
N PRO A 150 39.72 -14.22 1.33
CA PRO A 150 39.07 -15.43 0.86
C PRO A 150 37.79 -15.13 0.05
N LEU A 151 37.21 -13.93 0.21
CA LEU A 151 36.03 -13.47 -0.52
C LEU A 151 36.33 -13.04 -1.96
N GLY A 152 37.61 -12.98 -2.37
CA GLY A 152 37.98 -12.55 -3.74
C GLY A 152 37.41 -13.45 -4.83
N ASP A 153 37.27 -14.74 -4.52
CA ASP A 153 36.69 -15.76 -5.39
C ASP A 153 35.19 -15.55 -5.67
N LEU A 154 34.51 -14.74 -4.85
CA LEU A 154 33.10 -14.45 -5.02
C LEU A 154 32.84 -13.39 -6.09
N HIS A 155 33.86 -12.70 -6.61
CA HIS A 155 33.72 -11.64 -7.63
C HIS A 155 32.63 -10.63 -7.29
N MET A 156 32.69 -10.06 -6.09
CA MET A 156 31.62 -9.20 -5.56
C MET A 156 31.34 -7.99 -6.46
N GLU A 157 32.35 -7.52 -7.19
CA GLU A 157 32.29 -6.43 -8.16
C GLU A 157 31.18 -6.59 -9.21
N ASP A 158 30.88 -7.82 -9.64
CA ASP A 158 29.90 -8.11 -10.70
C ASP A 158 28.44 -7.87 -10.26
N TYR A 159 28.19 -7.80 -8.96
CA TYR A 159 26.83 -7.71 -8.41
C TYR A 159 26.45 -6.34 -7.88
N ALA A 160 27.36 -5.37 -7.87
CA ALA A 160 27.17 -4.10 -7.16
C ALA A 160 25.97 -3.27 -7.65
N GLY A 161 25.55 -3.47 -8.90
CA GLY A 161 24.37 -2.82 -9.48
C GLY A 161 23.06 -3.21 -8.79
N PHE A 162 22.91 -4.45 -8.32
CA PHE A 162 21.68 -4.92 -7.66
C PHE A 162 21.40 -4.20 -6.32
N PRO A 163 22.32 -4.19 -5.33
CA PRO A 163 22.14 -3.45 -4.09
C PRO A 163 22.10 -1.93 -4.31
N ALA A 164 22.79 -1.39 -5.32
CA ALA A 164 22.68 0.02 -5.68
C ALA A 164 21.26 0.39 -6.14
N MET A 165 20.62 -0.46 -6.96
CA MET A 165 19.21 -0.29 -7.34
C MET A 165 18.27 -0.37 -6.13
N PHE A 166 18.54 -1.29 -5.18
CA PHE A 166 17.74 -1.41 -3.97
C PHE A 166 17.81 -0.16 -3.07
N PHE A 167 19.00 0.41 -2.83
CA PHE A 167 19.10 1.67 -2.10
C PHE A 167 18.41 2.83 -2.84
N THR A 168 18.59 2.89 -4.15
CA THR A 168 18.03 3.96 -4.99
C THR A 168 16.51 3.95 -5.01
N ALA A 169 15.88 2.78 -5.18
CA ALA A 169 14.42 2.66 -5.14
C ALA A 169 13.85 2.89 -3.74
N SER A 170 14.57 2.42 -2.72
CA SER A 170 14.04 2.34 -1.36
C SER A 170 14.24 3.59 -0.54
N LEU A 171 15.22 4.45 -0.83
CA LEU A 171 15.46 5.66 -0.06
C LEU A 171 14.81 6.89 -0.72
N ARG A 172 14.88 8.03 -0.02
CA ARG A 172 14.50 9.31 -0.62
C ARG A 172 15.72 9.89 -1.35
N PRO A 173 15.54 10.53 -2.51
CA PRO A 173 16.60 11.36 -3.08
C PRO A 173 16.99 12.48 -2.09
N PRO A 174 18.29 12.83 -1.96
CA PRO A 174 19.45 12.33 -2.71
C PRO A 174 20.12 11.08 -2.10
N LEU A 175 19.73 10.65 -0.89
CA LEU A 175 20.43 9.60 -0.13
C LEU A 175 20.50 8.26 -0.86
N GLY A 176 19.42 7.83 -1.51
CA GLY A 176 19.41 6.56 -2.25
C GLY A 176 20.43 6.52 -3.39
N TYR A 177 20.54 7.63 -4.11
CA TYR A 177 21.51 7.78 -5.19
C TYR A 177 22.94 7.78 -4.66
N ALA A 178 23.20 8.57 -3.61
CA ALA A 178 24.54 8.67 -3.03
C ALA A 178 25.05 7.30 -2.53
N LEU A 179 24.20 6.53 -1.84
CA LEU A 179 24.55 5.20 -1.37
C LEU A 179 24.73 4.20 -2.52
N GLY A 180 23.91 4.29 -3.58
CA GLY A 180 24.07 3.48 -4.77
C GLY A 180 25.43 3.70 -5.45
N ALA A 181 25.79 4.97 -5.67
CA ALA A 181 27.08 5.35 -6.25
C ALA A 181 28.26 4.92 -5.36
N ILE A 182 28.17 5.13 -4.03
CA ILE A 182 29.21 4.69 -3.10
C ILE A 182 29.45 3.18 -3.20
N ILE A 183 28.40 2.36 -3.37
CA ILE A 183 28.54 0.90 -3.49
C ILE A 183 29.19 0.49 -4.81
N VAL A 184 28.80 1.13 -5.92
CA VAL A 184 29.43 0.89 -7.22
C VAL A 184 30.91 1.29 -7.18
N ALA A 185 31.22 2.47 -6.65
CA ALA A 185 32.60 2.91 -6.47
C ALA A 185 33.38 1.96 -5.53
N ALA A 186 32.79 1.56 -4.39
CA ALA A 186 33.43 0.65 -3.45
C ALA A 186 33.69 -0.74 -4.04
N SER A 187 32.80 -1.23 -4.91
CA SER A 187 32.99 -2.53 -5.56
C SER A 187 34.11 -2.49 -6.60
N THR A 188 34.32 -1.37 -7.28
CA THR A 188 35.46 -1.23 -8.20
C THR A 188 36.82 -1.32 -7.50
N LEU A 189 36.93 -0.96 -6.20
CA LEU A 189 38.15 -1.16 -5.38
C LEU A 189 38.52 -2.64 -5.22
N LEU A 190 37.53 -3.52 -5.33
CA LEU A 190 37.71 -4.95 -5.15
C LEU A 190 38.26 -5.62 -6.40
N ASN A 191 38.09 -5.00 -7.57
CA ASN A 191 38.56 -5.54 -8.84
C ASN A 191 40.11 -5.55 -8.90
N ASN A 192 40.68 -6.75 -8.92
CA ASN A 192 42.14 -6.95 -8.95
C ASN A 192 42.76 -6.79 -10.35
N THR A 193 41.94 -6.71 -11.40
CA THR A 193 42.43 -6.60 -12.78
C THR A 193 42.84 -5.17 -13.16
N ILE A 194 42.47 -4.19 -12.33
CA ILE A 194 42.66 -2.78 -12.62
C ILE A 194 43.90 -2.27 -11.89
N PRO A 195 44.93 -1.80 -12.61
CA PRO A 195 46.12 -1.20 -12.00
C PRO A 195 45.72 -0.01 -11.12
N ARG A 196 46.28 0.06 -9.90
CA ARG A 196 46.05 1.18 -8.98
C ARG A 196 46.73 2.45 -9.53
N GLY A 197 46.03 3.59 -9.50
CA GLY A 197 46.50 4.87 -10.05
C GLY A 197 45.40 5.65 -10.77
N SER A 198 45.72 6.40 -11.82
CA SER A 198 44.75 7.15 -12.64
C SER A 198 43.71 6.24 -13.32
N HIS A 199 44.10 5.01 -13.68
CA HIS A 199 43.21 4.00 -14.26
C HIS A 199 42.07 3.58 -13.32
N PHE A 200 42.26 3.70 -12.00
CA PHE A 200 41.24 3.39 -11.01
C PHE A 200 40.08 4.40 -11.05
N PHE A 201 40.38 5.69 -11.16
CA PHE A 201 39.34 6.73 -11.32
C PHE A 201 38.57 6.58 -12.63
N LEU A 202 39.27 6.19 -13.71
CA LEU A 202 38.62 5.89 -14.99
C LEU A 202 37.69 4.68 -14.88
N ALA A 203 38.08 3.65 -14.11
CA ALA A 203 37.25 2.47 -13.88
C ALA A 203 35.99 2.78 -13.06
N ILE A 204 36.12 3.59 -12.00
CA ILE A 204 34.94 4.10 -11.26
C ILE A 204 34.04 4.88 -12.22
N ALA A 205 34.60 5.83 -12.97
CA ALA A 205 33.83 6.66 -13.88
C ALA A 205 33.12 5.81 -14.94
N HIS A 206 33.79 4.79 -15.49
CA HIS A 206 33.18 3.89 -16.47
C HIS A 206 32.02 3.07 -15.88
N GLY A 207 32.21 2.50 -14.68
CA GLY A 207 31.16 1.75 -13.98
C GLY A 207 29.95 2.63 -13.64
N GLU A 208 30.21 3.85 -13.15
CA GLU A 208 29.18 4.84 -12.87
C GLU A 208 28.46 5.27 -14.16
N ILE A 209 29.16 5.57 -15.25
CA ILE A 209 28.52 5.99 -16.52
C ILE A 209 27.51 4.95 -17.02
N ILE A 210 27.78 3.66 -16.84
CA ILE A 210 26.88 2.58 -17.26
C ILE A 210 25.67 2.48 -16.33
N VAL A 211 25.86 2.57 -15.01
CA VAL A 211 24.81 2.32 -14.01
C VAL A 211 23.97 3.57 -13.70
N PHE A 212 24.60 4.75 -13.75
CA PHE A 212 24.04 6.05 -13.37
C PHE A 212 22.70 6.38 -14.06
N PRO A 213 22.54 6.24 -15.39
CA PRO A 213 21.27 6.57 -16.05
C PRO A 213 20.10 5.76 -15.50
N PHE A 214 20.32 4.49 -15.16
CA PHE A 214 19.32 3.62 -14.59
C PHE A 214 18.98 4.01 -13.15
N LEU A 215 19.97 4.40 -12.34
CA LEU A 215 19.73 4.89 -10.98
C LEU A 215 18.91 6.19 -11.00
N VAL A 216 19.24 7.13 -11.88
CA VAL A 216 18.49 8.38 -12.04
C VAL A 216 17.06 8.11 -12.48
N PHE A 217 16.87 7.25 -13.48
CA PHE A 217 15.55 6.85 -13.95
C PHE A 217 14.72 6.23 -12.82
N LEU A 218 15.29 5.28 -12.07
CA LEU A 218 14.61 4.60 -10.96
C LEU A 218 14.25 5.55 -9.81
N ALA A 219 15.15 6.47 -9.46
CA ALA A 219 14.89 7.52 -8.48
C ALA A 219 13.75 8.45 -8.95
N TYR A 220 13.74 8.82 -10.22
CA TYR A 220 12.68 9.66 -10.78
C TYR A 220 11.34 8.93 -10.80
N ALA A 221 11.31 7.67 -11.26
CA ALA A 221 10.12 6.84 -11.31
C ALA A 221 9.47 6.67 -9.92
N THR A 222 10.27 6.32 -8.90
CA THR A 222 9.79 6.17 -7.52
C THR A 222 9.32 7.50 -6.92
N SER A 223 10.03 8.60 -7.17
CA SER A 223 9.62 9.93 -6.69
C SER A 223 8.32 10.40 -7.34
N THR A 224 8.14 10.13 -8.63
CA THR A 224 6.94 10.47 -9.39
C THR A 224 5.76 9.64 -8.92
N ALA A 225 5.95 8.34 -8.71
CA ALA A 225 4.92 7.44 -8.17
C ALA A 225 4.44 7.90 -6.79
N ARG A 226 5.36 8.29 -5.88
CA ARG A 226 5.02 8.86 -4.57
C ARG A 226 4.18 10.14 -4.68
N ARG A 227 4.57 11.05 -5.59
CA ARG A 227 3.84 12.30 -5.83
C ARG A 227 2.45 12.04 -6.39
N LEU A 228 2.32 11.09 -7.31
CA LEU A 228 1.04 10.69 -7.89
C LEU A 228 0.12 10.12 -6.80
N ASP A 229 0.61 9.19 -5.98
CA ASP A 229 -0.15 8.59 -4.89
C ASP A 229 -0.61 9.65 -3.87
N ALA A 230 0.24 10.61 -3.52
CA ALA A 230 -0.13 11.71 -2.63
C ALA A 230 -1.24 12.61 -3.23
N ARG A 231 -1.17 12.86 -4.55
CA ARG A 231 -2.13 13.70 -5.27
C ARG A 231 -3.49 13.01 -5.43
N VAL A 232 -3.50 11.71 -5.73
CA VAL A 232 -4.74 10.92 -5.76
C VAL A 232 -5.37 10.87 -4.37
N ALA A 233 -4.57 10.69 -3.31
CA ALA A 233 -5.08 10.70 -1.94
C ALA A 233 -5.65 12.06 -1.51
N SER A 234 -5.09 13.19 -1.97
CA SER A 234 -5.66 14.51 -1.72
C SER A 234 -6.95 14.75 -2.50
N LEU A 235 -6.98 14.36 -3.78
CA LEU A 235 -8.17 14.51 -4.63
C LEU A 235 -9.34 13.66 -4.12
N HIS A 236 -9.06 12.43 -3.68
CA HIS A 236 -10.07 11.56 -3.11
C HIS A 236 -10.67 12.14 -1.83
N ARG A 237 -9.84 12.69 -0.93
CA ARG A 237 -10.33 13.40 0.27
C ARG A 237 -11.19 14.61 -0.08
N ALA A 238 -10.77 15.41 -1.06
CA ALA A 238 -11.57 16.55 -1.54
C ALA A 238 -12.92 16.11 -2.13
N ALA A 239 -12.94 15.01 -2.90
CA ALA A 239 -14.16 14.46 -3.47
C ALA A 239 -15.14 13.98 -2.39
N LEU A 240 -14.64 13.33 -1.33
CA LEU A 240 -15.48 12.90 -0.19
C LEU A 240 -16.08 14.09 0.56
N VAL A 241 -15.29 15.15 0.81
CA VAL A 241 -15.79 16.38 1.45
C VAL A 241 -16.86 17.05 0.59
N ASN A 242 -16.63 17.15 -0.73
CA ASN A 242 -17.61 17.71 -1.66
C ASN A 242 -18.90 16.89 -1.72
N ALA A 243 -18.80 15.56 -1.75
CA ALA A 243 -19.96 14.68 -1.71
C ALA A 243 -20.76 14.88 -0.42
N GLY A 244 -20.09 14.90 0.75
CA GLY A 244 -20.74 15.17 2.03
C GLY A 244 -21.43 16.54 2.08
N SER A 245 -20.81 17.59 1.52
CA SER A 245 -21.44 18.93 1.45
C SER A 245 -22.70 18.97 0.59
N ARG A 246 -22.76 18.16 -0.48
CA ARG A 246 -23.95 18.05 -1.34
C ARG A 246 -25.08 17.33 -0.63
N THR A 247 -24.77 16.20 0.01
CA THR A 247 -25.74 15.46 0.81
C THR A 247 -26.31 16.33 1.93
N LEU A 248 -25.46 17.13 2.60
CA LEU A 248 -25.93 18.04 3.65
C LEU A 248 -26.90 19.10 3.10
N ARG A 249 -26.59 19.70 1.94
CA ARG A 249 -27.49 20.65 1.26
C ARG A 249 -28.82 20.04 0.84
N GLU A 250 -28.79 18.80 0.34
CA GLU A 250 -30.01 18.07 -0.01
C GLU A 250 -30.88 17.83 1.22
N THR A 251 -30.28 17.41 2.35
CA THR A 251 -31.01 17.23 3.62
C THR A 251 -31.55 18.55 4.18
N GLU A 252 -30.81 19.64 4.07
CA GLU A 252 -31.26 20.98 4.47
C GLU A 252 -32.48 21.42 3.65
N THR A 253 -32.43 21.22 2.32
CA THR A 253 -33.54 21.57 1.42
C THR A 253 -34.80 20.75 1.73
N GLN A 254 -34.64 19.44 1.98
CA GLN A 254 -35.76 18.57 2.36
C GLN A 254 -36.36 18.97 3.71
N PHE A 255 -35.52 19.31 4.70
CA PHE A 255 -35.98 19.79 6.00
C PHE A 255 -36.76 21.10 5.88
N LEU A 256 -36.23 22.08 5.14
CA LEU A 256 -36.90 23.36 4.92
C LEU A 256 -38.24 23.20 4.20
N ALA A 257 -38.30 22.35 3.17
CA ALA A 257 -39.56 22.02 2.50
C ALA A 257 -40.58 21.42 3.47
N HIS A 258 -40.15 20.50 4.33
CA HIS A 258 -41.02 19.88 5.33
C HIS A 258 -41.55 20.89 6.37
N VAL A 259 -40.68 21.77 6.89
CA VAL A 259 -41.09 22.83 7.83
C VAL A 259 -42.08 23.78 7.16
N HIS A 260 -41.80 24.20 5.92
CA HIS A 260 -42.68 25.06 5.15
C HIS A 260 -44.07 24.44 4.98
N ASP A 261 -44.14 23.17 4.57
CA ASP A 261 -45.41 22.48 4.36
C ASP A 261 -46.18 22.31 5.67
N ASN A 262 -45.50 21.95 6.78
CA ASN A 262 -46.13 21.87 8.09
C ASN A 262 -46.70 23.22 8.56
N VAL A 263 -45.94 24.31 8.40
CA VAL A 263 -46.39 25.66 8.76
C VAL A 263 -47.60 26.08 7.93
N LEU A 264 -47.58 25.84 6.61
CA LEU A 264 -48.73 26.11 5.76
C LEU A 264 -49.96 25.27 6.13
N THR A 265 -49.75 24.02 6.52
CA THR A 265 -50.83 23.12 6.93
C THR A 265 -51.44 23.58 8.27
N LEU A 266 -50.60 23.95 9.24
CA LEU A 266 -51.01 24.53 10.53
C LEU A 266 -51.77 25.84 10.34
N LEU A 267 -51.22 26.80 9.57
CA LEU A 267 -51.89 28.06 9.25
C LEU A 267 -53.23 27.81 8.54
N GLY A 268 -53.28 26.85 7.61
CA GLY A 268 -54.50 26.46 6.92
C GLY A 268 -55.53 25.77 7.82
N SER A 269 -55.10 25.08 8.89
CA SER A 269 -56.00 24.49 9.90
C SER A 269 -56.57 25.55 10.84
N VAL A 270 -55.73 26.51 11.28
CA VAL A 270 -56.13 27.65 12.11
C VAL A 270 -57.08 28.57 11.34
N ALA A 271 -56.79 28.89 10.08
CA ALA A 271 -57.67 29.70 9.23
C ALA A 271 -59.03 29.04 8.95
N ARG A 272 -59.10 27.70 8.99
CA ARG A 272 -60.35 26.94 8.88
C ARG A 272 -61.07 26.76 10.22
N GLY A 273 -60.58 27.39 11.30
CA GLY A 273 -61.19 27.31 12.63
C GLY A 273 -61.02 25.95 13.31
N GLN A 274 -60.09 25.12 12.84
CA GLN A 274 -59.76 23.81 13.43
C GLN A 274 -58.58 23.94 14.40
N SER A 275 -58.56 24.97 15.24
CA SER A 275 -57.71 24.94 16.43
C SER A 275 -58.37 24.00 17.43
N ARG A 276 -57.86 22.77 17.54
CA ARG A 276 -58.15 21.88 18.67
C ARG A 276 -57.69 22.57 19.96
N ASP A 277 -58.64 22.89 20.83
CA ASP A 277 -58.40 22.94 22.28
C ASP A 277 -58.23 21.51 22.82
#